data_AF-A0A653CVX1-F1
#
_entry.id   AF-A0A653CVX1-F1
#
_cell.length_a   1.000
_cell.length_b   1.000
_cell.length_c   1.000
_cell.angle_alpha   90.00
_cell.angle_beta   90.00
_cell.angle_gamma   90.00
#
_symmetry.space_group_name_H-M   'P 1'
#
loop_
_entity.id
_entity.type
_entity.pdbx_description
1 polymer ?
#
loop_
_entity_poly.entity_id
_entity_poly.type
_entity_poly.pdbx_seq_one_letter_code
_entity_poly.pdbx_strand_id
1 'polypeptide(L)'
;MSDSDSPVLTSQIPKSQDHKIQLVFKNVLKQSGVILSLGEDPNILKQEQSIVVRDLEKNCSKLDAPLKEFIKGLEAFCKKEKYFKKALASSVLRKNNDSYDERHMDIEQESLVRIFLKTNQIQKYMIEILLNEIMAVAPEAVENTQHLHLLLTPLRYLPYIINPQELATRLLDILEIATFPSQLEILDSLPDIMPDSQYAETAKQLCKLMDDNDDLTGATIDCLNALELDSEIKAQVRDTILAKITGGTNLKVFPVLFSFLMSDCKSSNILPTLMKIRNALDMMMSSSEDSKEQESCRIVIFNKLHMYAISPKIVSESWMNMITGIRSHNDHKPIDYLLLFMLHSKAHLKKRIIEITFRKRVQSGLFKIKLLEKMFQEYMPQQLLKEYFESIIKIGM
;
A
#
# COMPACT_ATOMS: atom_id res chain seq x y z
N MET A 1 -18.87 68.52 10.49
CA MET A 1 -18.93 67.52 9.41
C MET A 1 -17.49 67.20 9.09
N SER A 2 -16.94 66.01 9.31
CA SER A 2 -17.42 64.72 9.80
C SER A 2 -16.20 63.80 9.64
N ASP A 3 -15.91 63.03 10.69
CA ASP A 3 -15.50 61.60 10.66
C ASP A 3 -14.20 61.23 9.89
N SER A 4 -13.34 60.31 10.31
CA SER A 4 -13.35 59.36 11.44
C SER A 4 -11.99 58.62 11.44
N ASP A 5 -11.62 58.14 12.63
CA ASP A 5 -10.54 57.20 12.93
C ASP A 5 -10.31 56.06 11.92
N SER A 6 -9.04 55.67 11.75
CA SER A 6 -8.61 54.26 11.88
C SER A 6 -7.08 54.18 12.11
N PRO A 7 -6.59 53.76 13.28
CA PRO A 7 -5.25 53.20 13.37
C PRO A 7 -5.29 51.72 12.98
N VAL A 8 -4.41 51.36 12.04
CA VAL A 8 -4.13 49.98 11.66
C VAL A 8 -3.70 49.19 12.90
N LEU A 9 -4.56 48.29 13.38
CA LEU A 9 -4.20 47.28 14.38
C LEU A 9 -3.24 46.26 13.73
N THR A 10 -1.95 46.54 13.81
CA THR A 10 -0.92 45.50 13.78
C THR A 10 -1.03 44.74 15.10
N SER A 11 -1.61 43.53 15.05
CA SER A 11 -1.64 42.57 16.16
C SER A 11 -0.25 41.99 16.41
N GLN A 12 0.66 42.83 16.92
CA GLN A 12 1.90 42.35 17.54
C GLN A 12 1.53 41.68 18.87
N ILE A 13 1.49 40.35 18.89
CA ILE A 13 1.44 39.58 20.13
C ILE A 13 2.74 39.89 20.91
N PRO A 14 2.69 40.23 22.21
CA PRO A 14 3.88 40.73 22.92
C PRO A 14 4.86 39.59 23.24
N LYS A 15 6.17 39.83 23.03
CA LYS A 15 7.29 38.90 23.32
C LYS A 15 7.26 38.25 24.73
N SER A 16 6.55 38.86 25.70
CA SER A 16 6.37 38.32 27.06
C SER A 16 5.43 37.10 27.11
N GLN A 17 4.45 37.04 26.21
CA GLN A 17 3.45 35.97 26.18
C GLN A 17 4.04 34.67 25.60
N ASP A 18 4.90 34.78 24.59
CA ASP A 18 5.63 33.63 24.00
C ASP A 18 6.59 32.98 25.00
N HIS A 19 7.26 33.79 25.82
CA HIS A 19 8.14 33.26 26.86
C HIS A 19 7.35 32.50 27.94
N LYS A 20 6.16 32.99 28.31
CA LYS A 20 5.28 32.32 29.26
C LYS A 20 4.81 30.96 28.71
N ILE A 21 4.40 30.92 27.44
CA ILE A 21 3.96 29.70 26.75
C ILE A 21 5.08 28.64 26.73
N GLN A 22 6.31 29.04 26.34
CA GLN A 22 7.45 28.11 26.33
C GLN A 22 7.81 27.60 27.73
N LEU A 23 7.65 28.43 28.76
CA LEU A 23 7.90 28.04 30.15
C LEU A 23 6.88 26.99 30.62
N VAL A 24 5.60 27.16 30.30
CA VAL A 24 4.54 26.20 30.63
C VAL A 24 4.80 24.86 29.96
N PHE A 25 5.09 24.86 28.66
CA PHE A 25 5.45 23.65 27.91
C PHE A 25 6.63 22.90 28.54
N LYS A 26 7.75 23.59 28.78
CA LYS A 26 8.94 22.98 29.41
C LYS A 26 8.67 22.49 30.83
N ASN A 27 7.86 23.21 31.61
CA ASN A 27 7.53 22.83 32.98
C ASN A 27 6.68 21.56 33.03
N VAL A 28 5.66 21.44 32.17
CA VAL A 28 4.82 20.23 32.09
C VAL A 28 5.66 19.01 31.69
N LEU A 29 6.54 19.17 30.69
CA LEU A 29 7.46 18.09 30.29
C LEU A 29 8.38 17.69 31.44
N LYS A 30 9.00 18.65 32.13
CA LYS A 30 9.88 18.38 33.26
C LYS A 30 9.17 17.70 34.43
N GLN A 31 7.94 18.11 34.72
CA GLN A 31 7.08 17.50 35.74
C GLN A 31 6.66 16.07 35.38
N SER A 32 6.60 15.76 34.09
CA SER A 32 6.26 14.43 33.58
C SER A 32 7.49 13.56 33.31
N GLY A 33 8.68 14.01 33.73
CA GLY A 33 9.93 13.24 33.63
C GLY A 33 10.69 13.39 32.30
N VAL A 34 10.37 14.37 31.46
CA VAL A 34 11.04 14.62 30.18
C VAL A 34 12.01 15.80 30.27
N ILE A 35 13.25 15.62 29.83
CA ILE A 35 14.23 16.68 29.63
C ILE A 35 14.49 16.85 28.14
N LEU A 36 14.16 18.03 27.63
CA LEU A 36 14.54 18.45 26.29
C LEU A 36 16.02 18.86 26.28
N SER A 37 16.80 18.22 25.42
CA SER A 37 18.21 18.58 25.20
C SER A 37 18.29 19.65 24.11
N LEU A 38 19.07 20.71 24.36
CA LEU A 38 19.17 21.86 23.46
C LEU A 38 20.26 21.68 22.38
N GLY A 39 21.17 20.71 22.56
CA GLY A 39 22.27 20.35 21.64
C GLY A 39 21.99 19.12 20.78
N GLU A 40 23.03 18.35 20.45
CA GLU A 40 22.94 17.12 19.63
C GLU A 40 22.47 15.88 20.41
N ASP A 41 22.58 15.88 21.74
CA ASP A 41 22.23 14.73 22.59
C ASP A 41 20.76 14.35 22.48
N PRO A 42 20.33 13.08 22.58
CA PRO A 42 18.92 12.69 22.52
C PRO A 42 18.06 13.31 23.64
N ASN A 43 16.73 13.30 23.46
CA ASN A 43 15.81 13.71 24.52
C ASN A 43 15.83 12.67 25.65
N ILE A 44 15.85 13.11 26.90
CA ILE A 44 16.05 12.21 28.06
C ILE A 44 14.74 12.02 28.81
N LEU A 45 14.39 10.76 29.08
CA LEU A 45 13.34 10.35 30.00
C LEU A 45 13.97 9.97 31.34
N LYS A 46 13.43 10.51 32.45
CA LYS A 46 13.87 10.17 33.81
C LYS A 46 13.17 8.93 34.39
N GLN A 47 12.12 8.47 33.72
CA GLN A 47 11.25 7.40 34.16
C GLN A 47 10.75 6.60 32.96
N GLU A 48 10.25 5.39 33.20
CA GLU A 48 9.72 4.51 32.16
C GLU A 48 8.64 5.19 31.32
N GLN A 49 8.57 4.85 30.04
CA GLN A 49 7.71 5.53 29.07
C GLN A 49 6.22 5.54 29.45
N SER A 50 5.71 4.44 29.99
CA SER A 50 4.32 4.32 30.46
C SER A 50 4.00 5.30 31.60
N ILE A 51 4.99 5.58 32.46
CA ILE A 51 4.87 6.53 33.58
C ILE A 51 4.86 7.96 33.02
N VAL A 52 5.72 8.27 32.04
CA VAL A 52 5.71 9.57 31.34
C VAL A 52 4.35 9.85 30.71
N VAL A 53 3.79 8.89 29.97
CA VAL A 53 2.46 9.03 29.35
C VAL A 53 1.39 9.32 30.42
N ARG A 54 1.34 8.51 31.48
CA ARG A 54 0.37 8.69 32.58
C ARG A 54 0.50 10.05 33.26
N ASP A 55 1.74 10.51 33.49
CA ASP A 55 1.98 11.79 34.17
C ASP A 55 1.67 12.98 33.24
N LEU A 56 1.93 12.85 31.93
CA LEU A 56 1.46 13.82 30.93
C LEU A 56 -0.06 13.90 30.91
N GLU A 57 -0.77 12.77 30.85
CA GLU A 57 -2.24 12.75 30.91
C GLU A 57 -2.75 13.44 32.18
N LYS A 58 -2.18 13.10 33.34
CA LYS A 58 -2.57 13.67 34.63
C LYS A 58 -2.28 15.18 34.73
N ASN A 59 -1.23 15.67 34.10
CA ASN A 59 -0.88 17.10 34.13
C ASN A 59 -1.69 17.91 33.11
N CYS A 60 -2.01 17.30 31.97
CA CYS A 60 -2.85 17.90 30.92
C CYS A 60 -4.34 17.85 31.27
N SER A 61 -4.81 16.86 32.05
CA SER A 61 -6.23 16.70 32.40
C SER A 61 -6.72 17.69 33.47
N LYS A 62 -5.82 18.32 34.23
CA LYS A 62 -6.20 19.07 35.43
C LYS A 62 -6.78 20.45 35.13
N LEU A 63 -6.50 21.07 33.97
CA LEU A 63 -6.89 22.45 33.68
C LEU A 63 -6.89 22.74 32.15
N ASP A 64 -8.00 23.23 31.58
CA ASP A 64 -8.15 23.51 30.14
C ASP A 64 -7.23 24.62 29.60
N ALA A 65 -6.95 25.66 30.40
CA ALA A 65 -6.12 26.78 29.96
C ALA A 65 -4.63 26.40 29.82
N PRO A 66 -4.00 25.71 30.78
CA PRO A 66 -2.65 25.16 30.63
C PRO A 66 -2.51 24.16 29.48
N LEU A 67 -3.54 23.37 29.16
CA LEU A 67 -3.50 22.49 27.99
C LEU A 67 -3.35 23.32 26.70
N LYS A 68 -4.14 24.38 26.52
CA LYS A 68 -4.03 25.27 25.36
C LYS A 68 -2.66 25.95 25.29
N GLU A 69 -2.12 26.43 26.41
CA GLU A 69 -0.76 27.00 26.46
C GLU A 69 0.30 25.93 26.13
N PHE A 70 0.13 24.70 26.61
CA PHE A 70 1.02 23.57 26.29
C PHE A 70 1.02 23.24 24.80
N ILE A 71 -0.15 23.10 24.17
CA ILE A 71 -0.28 22.81 22.73
C ILE A 71 0.37 23.91 21.89
N LYS A 72 0.15 25.19 22.22
CA LYS A 72 0.85 26.30 21.53
C LYS A 72 2.37 26.22 21.68
N GLY A 73 2.86 25.83 22.86
CA GLY A 73 4.29 25.62 23.10
C GLY A 73 4.84 24.44 22.30
N LEU A 74 4.06 23.37 22.15
CA LEU A 74 4.38 22.20 21.35
C LEU A 74 4.45 22.53 19.85
N GLU A 75 3.47 23.25 19.31
CA GLU A 75 3.50 23.76 17.93
C GLU A 75 4.74 24.65 17.68
N ALA A 76 5.03 25.58 18.59
CA ALA A 76 6.21 26.44 18.48
C ALA A 76 7.54 25.66 18.57
N PHE A 77 7.54 24.53 19.29
CA PHE A 77 8.67 23.63 19.37
C PHE A 77 8.84 22.83 18.06
N CYS A 78 7.76 22.30 17.49
CA CYS A 78 7.80 21.54 16.24
C CYS A 78 8.10 22.41 15.00
N LYS A 79 7.75 23.71 15.02
CA LYS A 79 8.15 24.66 13.96
C LYS A 79 9.67 24.82 13.80
N LYS A 80 10.45 24.43 14.81
CA LYS A 80 11.91 24.47 14.74
C LYS A 80 12.42 23.12 14.26
N GLU A 81 12.73 23.03 12.96
CA GLU A 81 13.12 21.79 12.26
C GLU A 81 14.12 20.93 13.05
N LYS A 82 15.20 21.52 13.57
CA LYS A 82 16.22 20.80 14.37
C LYS A 82 15.62 20.09 15.59
N TYR A 83 14.73 20.78 16.31
CA TYR A 83 14.09 20.20 17.51
C TYR A 83 13.00 19.21 17.16
N PHE A 84 12.30 19.42 16.05
CA PHE A 84 11.27 18.48 15.60
C PHE A 84 11.87 17.15 15.12
N LYS A 85 12.89 17.19 14.25
CA LYS A 85 13.65 16.00 13.83
C LYS A 85 14.16 15.20 15.02
N LYS A 86 14.62 15.90 16.06
CA LYS A 86 15.07 15.28 17.30
C LYS A 86 13.95 14.68 18.15
N ALA A 87 12.76 15.29 18.15
CA ALA A 87 11.60 14.73 18.83
C ALA A 87 11.00 13.53 18.09
N LEU A 88 11.23 13.43 16.77
CA LEU A 88 10.92 12.27 15.93
C LEU A 88 11.92 11.11 16.14
N ALA A 89 13.17 11.41 16.51
CA ALA A 89 14.18 10.42 16.85
C ALA A 89 13.94 9.75 18.22
N SER A 90 14.55 8.58 18.43
CA SER A 90 14.48 7.81 19.68
C SER A 90 14.92 8.64 20.89
N SER A 91 14.21 8.48 22.01
CA SER A 91 14.58 9.07 23.28
C SER A 91 15.43 8.11 24.11
N VAL A 92 16.03 8.59 25.20
CA VAL A 92 16.90 7.79 26.07
C VAL A 92 16.37 7.82 27.49
N LEU A 93 16.18 6.65 28.08
CA LEU A 93 15.88 6.52 29.50
C LEU A 93 17.18 6.57 30.31
N ARG A 94 17.26 7.55 31.22
CA ARG A 94 18.34 7.67 32.20
C ARG A 94 17.76 7.67 33.59
N LYS A 95 17.87 6.52 34.28
CA LYS A 95 17.49 6.38 35.69
C LYS A 95 18.56 7.07 36.55
N ASN A 96 18.13 7.92 37.47
CA ASN A 96 19.00 8.44 38.52
C ASN A 96 19.37 7.26 39.45
N ASN A 97 20.46 6.58 39.18
CA ASN A 97 21.09 5.72 40.18
C ASN A 97 22.26 6.50 40.78
N ASP A 98 22.17 6.82 42.08
CA ASP A 98 23.24 7.42 42.88
C ASP A 98 24.44 6.46 43.12
N SER A 99 24.61 5.45 42.26
CA SER A 99 25.72 4.50 42.33
C SER A 99 26.80 4.91 41.35
N TYR A 100 28.01 5.15 41.88
CA TYR A 100 29.28 5.43 41.22
C TYR A 100 29.76 4.31 40.25
N ASP A 101 28.91 3.87 39.33
CA ASP A 101 29.28 2.90 38.30
C ASP A 101 29.15 3.59 36.94
N GLU A 102 30.30 3.91 36.33
CA GLU A 102 30.49 4.75 35.13
C GLU A 102 29.88 4.16 33.83
N ARG A 103 29.01 3.16 33.94
CA ARG A 103 28.28 2.56 32.83
C ARG A 103 26.81 2.98 32.92
N HIS A 104 26.54 4.25 32.64
CA HIS A 104 25.20 4.68 32.28
C HIS A 104 24.80 3.94 30.99
N MET A 105 24.08 2.82 31.12
CA MET A 105 23.46 2.16 29.99
C MET A 105 22.25 3.01 29.60
N ASP A 106 22.46 3.92 28.66
CA ASP A 106 21.38 4.67 28.02
C ASP A 106 20.48 3.65 27.31
N ILE A 107 19.25 3.48 27.80
CA ILE A 107 18.28 2.56 27.22
C ILE A 107 17.49 3.36 26.18
N GLU A 108 17.61 2.99 24.91
CA GLU A 108 16.80 3.59 23.85
C GLU A 108 15.30 3.33 24.11
N GLN A 109 14.52 4.36 23.88
CA GLN A 109 13.07 4.39 24.04
C GLN A 109 12.45 4.99 22.79
N GLU A 110 11.14 4.85 22.68
CA GLU A 110 10.39 5.46 21.58
C GLU A 110 10.60 6.98 21.52
N SER A 111 10.31 7.55 20.34
CA SER A 111 10.43 8.99 20.13
C SER A 111 9.48 9.79 21.00
N LEU A 112 9.85 11.03 21.28
CA LEU A 112 9.03 11.94 22.08
C LEU A 112 7.67 12.21 21.40
N VAL A 113 7.66 12.29 20.07
CA VAL A 113 6.43 12.38 19.28
C VAL A 113 5.52 11.17 19.52
N ARG A 114 6.07 9.95 19.56
CA ARG A 114 5.28 8.75 19.83
C ARG A 114 4.72 8.72 21.25
N ILE A 115 5.46 9.24 22.23
CA ILE A 115 4.96 9.44 23.61
C ILE A 115 3.76 10.41 23.61
N PHE A 116 3.84 11.52 22.86
CA PHE A 116 2.73 12.47 22.73
C PHE A 116 1.52 11.86 22.03
N LEU A 117 1.73 11.03 21.00
CA LEU A 117 0.67 10.29 20.33
C LEU A 117 -0.04 9.27 21.25
N LYS A 118 0.65 8.75 22.27
CA LYS A 118 0.06 7.88 23.30
C LYS A 118 -0.67 8.63 24.42
N THR A 119 -0.70 9.96 24.38
CA THR A 119 -1.35 10.79 25.41
C THR A 119 -2.69 11.31 24.89
N ASN A 120 -3.80 10.90 25.53
CA ASN A 120 -5.16 11.19 25.04
C ASN A 120 -5.43 12.67 24.69
N GLN A 121 -5.10 13.59 25.58
CA GLN A 121 -5.41 15.02 25.38
C GLN A 121 -4.50 15.70 24.34
N ILE A 122 -3.37 15.08 23.99
CA ILE A 122 -2.36 15.64 23.07
C ILE A 122 -2.48 15.01 21.68
N GLN A 123 -2.88 13.74 21.60
CA GLN A 123 -2.81 12.92 20.39
C GLN A 123 -3.39 13.62 19.15
N LYS A 124 -4.61 14.20 19.25
CA LYS A 124 -5.25 14.90 18.12
C LYS A 124 -4.35 15.99 17.53
N TYR A 125 -3.80 16.86 18.38
CA TYR A 125 -2.95 17.97 17.96
C TYR A 125 -1.62 17.47 17.40
N MET A 126 -1.06 16.39 17.95
CA MET A 126 0.18 15.82 17.43
C MET A 126 -0.01 15.17 16.05
N ILE A 127 -1.11 14.44 15.85
CA ILE A 127 -1.50 13.93 14.52
C ILE A 127 -1.66 15.09 13.53
N GLU A 128 -2.33 16.17 13.92
CA GLU A 128 -2.52 17.34 13.07
C GLU A 128 -1.19 18.00 12.66
N ILE A 129 -0.25 18.17 13.60
CA ILE A 129 1.10 18.68 13.32
C ILE A 129 1.83 17.76 12.34
N LEU A 130 1.81 16.44 12.57
CA LEU A 130 2.47 15.47 11.69
C LEU A 130 1.88 15.48 10.28
N LEU A 131 0.55 15.46 10.16
CA LEU A 131 -0.12 15.47 8.86
C LEU A 131 0.12 16.76 8.09
N ASN A 132 0.18 17.90 8.77
CA ASN A 132 0.52 19.18 8.13
C ASN A 132 1.98 19.18 7.60
N GLU A 133 2.92 18.61 8.36
CA GLU A 133 4.30 18.48 7.88
C GLU A 133 4.40 17.48 6.72
N ILE A 134 3.74 16.32 6.83
CA ILE A 134 3.68 15.32 5.75
C ILE A 134 3.08 15.93 4.48
N MET A 135 2.03 16.74 4.60
CA MET A 135 1.42 17.46 3.48
C MET A 135 2.36 18.48 2.83
N ALA A 136 3.24 19.11 3.62
CA ALA A 136 4.25 20.02 3.07
C ALA A 136 5.38 19.28 2.36
N VAL A 137 5.81 18.13 2.89
CA VAL A 137 6.99 17.40 2.40
C VAL A 137 6.66 16.46 1.23
N ALA A 138 5.51 15.79 1.26
CA ALA A 138 5.16 14.74 0.29
C ALA A 138 5.09 15.23 -1.18
N PRO A 139 4.61 16.45 -1.48
CA PRO A 139 4.62 17.01 -2.83
C PRO A 139 5.99 17.52 -3.31
N GLU A 140 6.94 17.76 -2.39
CA GLU A 140 8.27 18.32 -2.72
C GLU A 140 9.37 17.26 -2.83
N ALA A 141 9.19 16.08 -2.23
CA ALA A 141 10.22 15.06 -2.19
C ALA A 141 10.39 14.36 -3.56
N VAL A 142 11.49 14.65 -4.26
CA VAL A 142 11.75 14.07 -5.59
C VAL A 142 12.54 12.75 -5.53
N GLU A 143 13.53 12.63 -4.63
CA GLU A 143 14.37 11.42 -4.52
C GLU A 143 14.58 10.96 -3.08
N ASN A 144 14.71 11.90 -2.13
CA ASN A 144 14.95 11.57 -0.73
C ASN A 144 13.66 11.61 0.10
N THR A 145 13.12 10.44 0.42
CA THR A 145 11.93 10.27 1.28
C THR A 145 12.27 10.04 2.76
N GLN A 146 13.54 10.15 3.18
CA GLN A 146 13.95 9.88 4.57
C GLN A 146 13.19 10.74 5.59
N HIS A 147 12.94 12.01 5.26
CA HIS A 147 12.19 12.88 6.17
C HIS A 147 10.73 12.45 6.30
N LEU A 148 10.11 12.06 5.17
CA LEU A 148 8.75 11.52 5.14
C LEU A 148 8.65 10.21 5.94
N HIS A 149 9.62 9.30 5.78
CA HIS A 149 9.71 8.07 6.56
C HIS A 149 9.76 8.34 8.08
N LEU A 150 10.57 9.32 8.51
CA LEU A 150 10.65 9.74 9.92
C LEU A 150 9.33 10.32 10.45
N LEU A 151 8.54 10.99 9.60
CA LEU A 151 7.25 11.55 9.97
C LEU A 151 6.13 10.49 10.05
N LEU A 152 6.18 9.48 9.18
CA LEU A 152 5.21 8.38 9.15
C LEU A 152 5.46 7.36 10.29
N THR A 153 6.73 7.12 10.63
CA THR A 153 7.14 6.10 11.61
C THR A 153 6.40 6.19 12.96
N PRO A 154 6.25 7.39 13.60
CA PRO A 154 5.53 7.50 14.87
C PRO A 154 4.06 7.10 14.80
N LEU A 155 3.42 7.16 13.61
CA LEU A 155 2.02 6.83 13.39
C LEU A 155 1.76 5.32 13.24
N ARG A 156 2.79 4.52 12.94
CA ARG A 156 2.66 3.07 12.74
C ARG A 156 2.31 2.35 14.04
N TYR A 157 1.36 1.42 14.00
CA TYR A 157 0.93 0.58 15.13
C TYR A 157 0.59 1.37 16.40
N LEU A 158 -0.12 2.49 16.26
CA LEU A 158 -0.64 3.19 17.44
C LEU A 158 -1.69 2.32 18.15
N PRO A 159 -1.67 2.23 19.49
CA PRO A 159 -2.56 1.34 20.24
C PRO A 159 -4.03 1.76 20.15
N TYR A 160 -4.30 3.06 19.96
CA TYR A 160 -5.63 3.61 19.72
C TYR A 160 -5.50 4.95 18.99
N ILE A 161 -6.52 5.31 18.21
CA ILE A 161 -6.61 6.58 17.48
C ILE A 161 -7.95 7.23 17.84
N ILE A 162 -7.93 8.45 18.36
CA ILE A 162 -9.13 9.17 18.82
C ILE A 162 -10.05 9.54 17.66
N ASN A 163 -9.49 10.00 16.53
CA ASN A 163 -10.26 10.34 15.33
C ASN A 163 -9.74 9.56 14.11
N PRO A 164 -10.13 8.28 13.97
CA PRO A 164 -9.61 7.42 12.91
C PRO A 164 -10.00 7.89 11.50
N GLN A 165 -11.21 8.45 11.35
CA GLN A 165 -11.71 8.96 10.07
C GLN A 165 -10.89 10.16 9.58
N GLU A 166 -10.65 11.16 10.45
CA GLU A 166 -9.88 12.35 10.08
C GLU A 166 -8.44 12.02 9.68
N LEU A 167 -7.79 11.09 10.40
CA LEU A 167 -6.46 10.59 10.04
C LEU A 167 -6.47 9.92 8.65
N ALA A 168 -7.42 9.01 8.42
CA ALA A 168 -7.52 8.27 7.16
C ALA A 168 -7.77 9.20 5.97
N THR A 169 -8.78 10.07 6.06
CA THR A 169 -9.10 11.02 5.00
C THR A 169 -7.90 11.91 4.66
N ARG A 170 -7.28 12.51 5.67
CA ARG A 170 -6.16 13.45 5.44
C ARG A 170 -4.94 12.75 4.85
N LEU A 171 -4.61 11.53 5.28
CA LEU A 171 -3.47 10.81 4.70
C LEU A 171 -3.73 10.35 3.27
N LEU A 172 -4.97 9.94 2.96
CA LEU A 172 -5.39 9.60 1.59
C LEU A 172 -5.42 10.83 0.67
N ASP A 173 -5.88 11.99 1.18
CA ASP A 173 -5.80 13.26 0.44
C ASP A 173 -4.35 13.64 0.12
N ILE A 174 -3.42 13.42 1.06
CA ILE A 174 -1.99 13.67 0.83
C ILE A 174 -1.45 12.69 -0.22
N LEU A 175 -1.86 11.42 -0.18
CA LEU A 175 -1.44 10.41 -1.16
C LEU A 175 -1.83 10.81 -2.61
N GLU A 176 -2.98 11.46 -2.81
CA GLU A 176 -3.41 11.94 -4.13
C GLU A 176 -2.51 13.05 -4.70
N ILE A 177 -1.91 13.90 -3.85
CA ILE A 177 -1.08 15.05 -4.29
C ILE A 177 0.43 14.82 -4.17
N ALA A 178 0.85 13.70 -3.59
CA ALA A 178 2.25 13.38 -3.34
C ALA A 178 3.01 13.04 -4.63
N THR A 179 4.34 13.21 -4.61
CA THR A 179 5.21 12.72 -5.69
C THR A 179 5.24 11.20 -5.72
N PHE A 180 5.59 10.60 -6.86
CA PHE A 180 5.63 9.15 -7.00
C PHE A 180 6.45 8.42 -5.90
N PRO A 181 7.67 8.84 -5.54
CA PRO A 181 8.41 8.19 -4.44
C PRO A 181 7.72 8.33 -3.08
N SER A 182 7.11 9.49 -2.81
CA SER A 182 6.34 9.70 -1.59
C SER A 182 5.08 8.85 -1.55
N GLN A 183 4.41 8.65 -2.70
CA GLN A 183 3.25 7.77 -2.81
C GLN A 183 3.62 6.33 -2.44
N LEU A 184 4.76 5.83 -2.91
CA LEU A 184 5.25 4.49 -2.56
C LEU A 184 5.51 4.35 -1.05
N GLU A 185 6.17 5.35 -0.44
CA GLU A 185 6.46 5.35 1.00
C GLU A 185 5.18 5.39 1.86
N ILE A 186 4.20 6.21 1.45
CA ILE A 186 2.90 6.30 2.12
C ILE A 186 2.13 4.98 1.98
N LEU A 187 2.10 4.38 0.78
CA LEU A 187 1.43 3.10 0.52
C LEU A 187 2.03 1.94 1.33
N ASP A 188 3.36 1.90 1.49
CA ASP A 188 4.04 0.90 2.32
C ASP A 188 3.71 1.04 3.80
N SER A 189 3.63 2.27 4.30
CA SER A 189 3.30 2.54 5.71
C SER A 189 1.81 2.50 6.03
N LEU A 190 0.94 2.59 5.01
CA LEU A 190 -0.51 2.73 5.16
C LEU A 190 -1.16 1.62 6.01
N PRO A 191 -0.87 0.32 5.80
CA PRO A 191 -1.51 -0.76 6.54
C PRO A 191 -1.26 -0.68 8.05
N ASP A 192 -0.10 -0.15 8.44
CA ASP A 192 0.30 -0.05 9.83
C ASP A 192 -0.24 1.20 10.53
N ILE A 193 -0.61 2.23 9.76
CA ILE A 193 -1.16 3.49 10.27
C ILE A 193 -2.69 3.42 10.35
N MET A 194 -3.31 2.77 9.36
CA MET A 194 -4.77 2.75 9.22
C MET A 194 -5.41 1.87 10.30
N PRO A 195 -6.40 2.38 11.04
CA PRO A 195 -7.18 1.56 11.95
C PRO A 195 -8.21 0.72 11.18
N ASP A 196 -8.51 -0.48 11.68
CA ASP A 196 -9.40 -1.47 11.04
C ASP A 196 -10.76 -0.89 10.62
N SER A 197 -11.29 0.03 11.43
CA SER A 197 -12.55 0.73 11.16
C SER A 197 -12.58 1.51 9.84
N GLN A 198 -11.41 1.82 9.26
CA GLN A 198 -11.27 2.59 8.03
C GLN A 198 -10.86 1.75 6.81
N TYR A 199 -10.57 0.45 6.99
CA TYR A 199 -10.10 -0.42 5.91
C TYR A 199 -11.03 -0.45 4.69
N ALA A 200 -12.35 -0.37 4.89
CA ALA A 200 -13.33 -0.33 3.81
C ALA A 200 -13.18 0.91 2.91
N GLU A 201 -13.10 2.10 3.50
CA GLU A 201 -12.96 3.35 2.76
C GLU A 201 -11.56 3.46 2.14
N THR A 202 -10.52 3.05 2.88
CA THR A 202 -9.16 2.96 2.35
C THR A 202 -9.10 2.07 1.12
N ALA A 203 -9.66 0.86 1.16
CA ALA A 203 -9.66 -0.06 0.02
C ALA A 203 -10.35 0.54 -1.21
N LYS A 204 -11.43 1.29 -1.02
CA LYS A 204 -12.16 1.99 -2.09
C LYS A 204 -11.32 3.11 -2.72
N GLN A 205 -10.66 3.93 -1.92
CA GLN A 205 -9.78 5.00 -2.42
C GLN A 205 -8.54 4.42 -3.13
N LEU A 206 -7.98 3.32 -2.61
CA LEU A 206 -6.90 2.59 -3.27
C LEU A 206 -7.34 2.02 -4.64
N CYS A 207 -8.56 1.49 -4.74
CA CYS A 207 -9.09 1.05 -6.03
C CYS A 207 -9.19 2.21 -7.04
N LYS A 208 -9.66 3.39 -6.61
CA LYS A 208 -9.71 4.59 -7.43
C LYS A 208 -8.31 5.03 -7.88
N LEU A 209 -7.34 5.05 -6.96
CA LEU A 209 -5.94 5.39 -7.26
C LEU A 209 -5.33 4.46 -8.32
N MET A 210 -5.64 3.17 -8.25
CA MET A 210 -5.21 2.18 -9.25
C MET A 210 -5.86 2.41 -10.61
N ASP A 211 -7.09 2.91 -10.69
CA ASP A 211 -7.74 3.27 -11.95
C ASP A 211 -7.12 4.52 -12.59
N ASP A 212 -6.74 5.49 -11.76
CA ASP A 212 -6.17 6.77 -12.21
C ASP A 212 -4.67 6.66 -12.59
N ASN A 213 -3.90 5.77 -11.95
CA ASN A 213 -2.46 5.64 -12.17
C ASN A 213 -1.98 4.17 -12.24
N ASP A 214 -1.67 3.73 -13.46
CA ASP A 214 -1.18 2.37 -13.72
C ASP A 214 0.18 2.06 -13.06
N ASP A 215 1.07 3.06 -12.90
CA ASP A 215 2.41 2.87 -12.33
C ASP A 215 2.37 2.53 -10.83
N LEU A 216 1.33 2.99 -10.11
CA LEU A 216 1.14 2.71 -8.69
C LEU A 216 0.44 1.36 -8.44
N THR A 217 -0.07 0.70 -9.49
CA THR A 217 -0.89 -0.52 -9.32
C THR A 217 -0.18 -1.60 -8.51
N GLY A 218 1.14 -1.76 -8.68
CA GLY A 218 1.94 -2.70 -7.89
C GLY A 218 1.83 -2.43 -6.38
N ALA A 219 2.24 -1.24 -5.97
CA ALA A 219 2.23 -0.83 -4.57
C ALA A 219 0.81 -0.80 -3.97
N THR A 220 -0.19 -0.38 -4.76
CA THR A 220 -1.59 -0.40 -4.33
C THR A 220 -2.08 -1.81 -4.05
N ILE A 221 -1.75 -2.78 -4.91
CA ILE A 221 -2.12 -4.20 -4.72
C ILE A 221 -1.40 -4.79 -3.51
N ASP A 222 -0.13 -4.47 -3.31
CA ASP A 222 0.63 -4.91 -2.13
C ASP A 222 0.02 -4.35 -0.83
N CYS A 223 -0.36 -3.07 -0.84
CA CYS A 223 -1.08 -2.42 0.26
C CYS A 223 -2.44 -3.11 0.53
N LEU A 224 -3.25 -3.35 -0.51
CA LEU A 224 -4.53 -4.06 -0.39
C LEU A 224 -4.38 -5.49 0.15
N ASN A 225 -3.29 -6.18 -0.19
CA ASN A 225 -2.99 -7.52 0.35
C ASN A 225 -2.55 -7.47 1.82
N ALA A 226 -1.87 -6.40 2.23
CA ALA A 226 -1.44 -6.19 3.61
C ALA A 226 -2.58 -5.76 4.53
N LEU A 227 -3.61 -5.09 4.00
CA LEU A 227 -4.83 -4.78 4.75
C LEU A 227 -5.61 -6.06 5.06
N GLU A 228 -6.00 -6.24 6.32
CA GLU A 228 -6.83 -7.36 6.77
C GLU A 228 -8.31 -7.13 6.42
N LEU A 229 -8.60 -7.05 5.11
CA LEU A 229 -9.94 -6.81 4.59
C LEU A 229 -10.89 -7.97 4.91
N ASP A 230 -12.13 -7.65 5.25
CA ASP A 230 -13.19 -8.64 5.41
C ASP A 230 -13.56 -9.31 4.08
N SER A 231 -14.36 -10.37 4.13
CA SER A 231 -14.72 -11.12 2.92
C SER A 231 -15.59 -10.35 1.94
N GLU A 232 -16.35 -9.35 2.40
CA GLU A 232 -17.26 -8.57 1.57
C GLU A 232 -16.49 -7.51 0.78
N ILE A 233 -15.65 -6.74 1.46
CA ILE A 233 -14.76 -5.73 0.86
C ILE A 233 -13.77 -6.43 -0.09
N LYS A 234 -13.20 -7.58 0.28
CA LYS A 234 -12.36 -8.38 -0.64
C LYS A 234 -13.10 -8.75 -1.91
N ALA A 235 -14.38 -9.11 -1.83
CA ALA A 235 -15.17 -9.42 -3.03
C ALA A 235 -15.36 -8.18 -3.92
N GLN A 236 -15.65 -7.02 -3.33
CA GLN A 236 -15.77 -5.75 -4.05
C GLN A 236 -14.46 -5.35 -4.75
N VAL A 237 -13.32 -5.41 -4.04
CA VAL A 237 -11.99 -5.13 -4.60
C VAL A 237 -11.68 -6.07 -5.76
N ARG A 238 -12.01 -7.37 -5.63
CA ARG A 238 -11.85 -8.35 -6.71
C ARG A 238 -12.71 -8.02 -7.94
N ASP A 239 -13.95 -7.61 -7.72
CA ASP A 239 -14.86 -7.24 -8.82
C ASP A 239 -14.36 -5.99 -9.55
N THR A 240 -13.83 -4.99 -8.82
CA THR A 240 -13.21 -3.80 -9.41
C THR A 240 -11.97 -4.16 -10.23
N ILE A 241 -11.07 -4.97 -9.69
CA ILE A 241 -9.87 -5.42 -10.42
C ILE A 241 -10.24 -6.23 -11.67
N LEU A 242 -11.24 -7.11 -11.55
CA LEU A 242 -11.73 -7.88 -12.68
C LEU A 242 -12.36 -6.97 -13.75
N ALA A 243 -13.11 -5.93 -13.34
CA ALA A 243 -13.65 -4.93 -14.24
C ALA A 243 -12.53 -4.18 -14.97
N LYS A 244 -11.48 -3.73 -14.28
CA LYS A 244 -10.29 -3.09 -14.87
C LYS A 244 -9.62 -3.99 -15.92
N ILE A 245 -9.39 -5.28 -15.60
CA ILE A 245 -8.86 -6.27 -16.55
C ILE A 245 -9.75 -6.37 -17.80
N THR A 246 -11.07 -6.48 -17.62
CA THR A 246 -11.99 -6.63 -18.76
C THR A 246 -12.20 -5.35 -19.57
N GLY A 247 -11.99 -4.18 -18.97
CA GLY A 247 -12.12 -2.87 -19.62
C GLY A 247 -10.96 -2.52 -20.55
N GLY A 248 -9.84 -3.25 -20.48
CA GLY A 248 -8.65 -3.04 -21.32
C GLY A 248 -7.45 -2.55 -20.51
N THR A 249 -6.80 -3.45 -19.78
CA THR A 249 -5.59 -3.16 -18.99
C THR A 249 -4.32 -3.22 -19.85
N ASN A 250 -3.29 -2.48 -19.43
CA ASN A 250 -1.95 -2.54 -20.01
C ASN A 250 -1.24 -3.88 -19.74
N LEU A 251 -0.46 -4.38 -20.73
CA LEU A 251 0.39 -5.57 -20.60
C LEU A 251 1.36 -5.51 -19.40
N LYS A 252 1.83 -4.32 -19.01
CA LYS A 252 2.74 -4.13 -17.86
C LYS A 252 2.05 -4.43 -16.52
N VAL A 253 0.79 -4.04 -16.39
CA VAL A 253 0.03 -4.09 -15.12
C VAL A 253 -0.71 -5.42 -14.95
N PHE A 254 -1.15 -6.04 -16.04
CA PHE A 254 -1.94 -7.26 -16.02
C PHE A 254 -1.36 -8.39 -15.13
N PRO A 255 -0.05 -8.72 -15.14
CA PRO A 255 0.49 -9.80 -14.32
C PRO A 255 0.23 -9.60 -12.82
N VAL A 256 0.28 -8.36 -12.33
CA VAL A 256 0.05 -8.03 -10.92
C VAL A 256 -1.42 -8.24 -10.57
N LEU A 257 -2.33 -7.67 -11.37
CA LEU A 257 -3.78 -7.82 -11.17
C LEU A 257 -4.23 -9.28 -11.27
N PHE A 258 -3.69 -10.01 -12.25
CA PHE A 258 -3.96 -11.44 -12.41
C PHE A 258 -3.54 -12.22 -11.17
N SER A 259 -2.38 -11.89 -10.60
CA SER A 259 -1.89 -12.55 -9.38
C SER A 259 -2.81 -12.34 -8.19
N PHE A 260 -3.28 -11.11 -8.00
CA PHE A 260 -4.24 -10.79 -6.95
C PHE A 260 -5.54 -11.58 -7.10
N LEU A 261 -6.08 -11.69 -8.32
CA LEU A 261 -7.30 -12.45 -8.54
C LEU A 261 -7.12 -13.94 -8.25
N MET A 262 -5.96 -14.51 -8.61
CA MET A 262 -5.68 -15.94 -8.47
C MET A 262 -5.29 -16.35 -7.04
N SER A 263 -4.75 -15.45 -6.21
CA SER A 263 -4.26 -15.77 -4.86
C SER A 263 -5.36 -16.26 -3.90
N ASP A 264 -6.58 -15.71 -4.02
CA ASP A 264 -7.74 -16.05 -3.17
C ASP A 264 -8.95 -16.59 -3.98
N CYS A 265 -8.67 -17.33 -5.05
CA CYS A 265 -9.73 -17.84 -5.94
C CYS A 265 -10.51 -19.00 -5.28
N LYS A 266 -11.72 -18.71 -4.79
CA LYS A 266 -12.69 -19.72 -4.31
C LYS A 266 -13.29 -20.54 -5.47
N SER A 267 -13.70 -21.77 -5.17
CA SER A 267 -14.20 -22.76 -6.15
C SER A 267 -15.45 -22.35 -6.92
N SER A 268 -16.37 -21.58 -6.32
CA SER A 268 -17.63 -21.20 -6.96
C SER A 268 -17.48 -20.14 -8.04
N ASN A 269 -16.51 -19.23 -7.89
CA ASN A 269 -16.39 -18.04 -8.72
C ASN A 269 -15.25 -18.13 -9.74
N ILE A 270 -14.45 -19.19 -9.68
CA ILE A 270 -13.26 -19.33 -10.51
C ILE A 270 -13.58 -19.38 -12.01
N LEU A 271 -14.58 -20.16 -12.43
CA LEU A 271 -14.85 -20.38 -13.85
C LEU A 271 -15.32 -19.09 -14.57
N PRO A 272 -16.31 -18.32 -14.04
CA PRO A 272 -16.68 -17.03 -14.63
C PRO A 272 -15.52 -16.03 -14.67
N THR A 273 -14.69 -15.99 -13.62
CA THR A 273 -13.50 -15.11 -13.56
C THR A 273 -12.48 -15.50 -14.64
N LEU A 274 -12.17 -16.79 -14.79
CA LEU A 274 -11.23 -17.27 -15.82
C LEU A 274 -11.76 -17.00 -17.24
N MET A 275 -13.06 -17.12 -17.49
CA MET A 275 -13.65 -16.78 -18.79
C MET A 275 -13.48 -15.29 -19.13
N LYS A 276 -13.70 -14.39 -18.16
CA LYS A 276 -13.46 -12.95 -18.33
C LYS A 276 -11.98 -12.66 -18.58
N ILE A 277 -11.09 -13.25 -17.80
CA ILE A 277 -9.63 -13.12 -17.96
C ILE A 277 -9.17 -13.63 -19.33
N ARG A 278 -9.68 -14.78 -19.78
CA ARG A 278 -9.40 -15.35 -21.11
C ARG A 278 -9.75 -14.39 -22.24
N ASN A 279 -10.92 -13.76 -22.16
CA ASN A 279 -11.34 -12.81 -23.19
C ASN A 279 -10.48 -11.52 -23.17
N ALA A 280 -10.12 -11.03 -21.98
CA ALA A 280 -9.22 -9.89 -21.85
C ALA A 280 -7.81 -10.21 -22.41
N LEU A 281 -7.28 -11.39 -22.10
CA LEU A 281 -6.00 -11.88 -22.64
C LEU A 281 -5.99 -11.93 -24.16
N ASP A 282 -7.04 -12.49 -24.76
CA ASP A 282 -7.18 -12.55 -26.22
C ASP A 282 -7.11 -11.18 -26.88
N MET A 283 -7.78 -10.19 -26.30
CA MET A 283 -7.76 -8.82 -26.79
C MET A 283 -6.38 -8.18 -26.67
N MET A 284 -5.73 -8.30 -25.50
CA MET A 284 -4.40 -7.71 -25.25
C MET A 284 -3.31 -8.31 -26.12
N MET A 285 -3.42 -9.61 -26.43
CA MET A 285 -2.37 -10.34 -27.15
C MET A 285 -2.54 -10.31 -28.67
N SER A 286 -3.73 -9.91 -29.17
CA SER A 286 -3.97 -9.67 -30.60
C SER A 286 -3.37 -8.34 -31.11
N SER A 287 -2.75 -7.52 -30.25
CA SER A 287 -2.17 -6.24 -30.66
C SER A 287 -0.93 -6.45 -31.55
N SER A 288 -0.88 -5.79 -32.70
CA SER A 288 0.15 -6.00 -33.74
C SER A 288 1.40 -5.12 -33.58
N GLU A 289 1.62 -4.51 -32.42
CA GLU A 289 2.77 -3.65 -32.18
C GLU A 289 3.94 -4.43 -31.59
N ASP A 290 4.80 -4.95 -32.45
CA ASP A 290 6.00 -5.71 -32.04
C ASP A 290 7.11 -4.77 -31.56
N SER A 291 6.97 -4.26 -30.33
CA SER A 291 8.08 -3.66 -29.60
C SER A 291 8.76 -4.69 -28.69
N LYS A 292 10.08 -4.58 -28.50
CA LYS A 292 10.84 -5.44 -27.57
C LYS A 292 10.29 -5.38 -26.14
N GLU A 293 9.73 -4.24 -25.74
CA GLU A 293 9.08 -4.06 -24.44
C GLU A 293 7.77 -4.86 -24.35
N GLN A 294 6.94 -4.84 -25.39
CA GLN A 294 5.70 -5.62 -25.42
C GLN A 294 6.00 -7.13 -25.40
N GLU A 295 7.00 -7.60 -26.15
CA GLU A 295 7.44 -9.00 -26.11
C GLU A 295 7.87 -9.41 -24.69
N SER A 296 8.65 -8.57 -24.02
CA SER A 296 9.06 -8.78 -22.62
C SER A 296 7.86 -8.85 -21.67
N CYS A 297 6.88 -7.96 -21.82
CA CYS A 297 5.65 -7.99 -21.01
C CYS A 297 4.84 -9.27 -21.28
N ARG A 298 4.69 -9.67 -22.54
CA ARG A 298 4.02 -10.92 -22.93
C ARG A 298 4.68 -12.13 -22.27
N ILE A 299 6.01 -12.20 -22.25
CA ILE A 299 6.74 -13.27 -21.57
C ILE A 299 6.42 -13.30 -20.07
N VAL A 300 6.39 -12.14 -19.40
CA VAL A 300 6.01 -12.06 -17.97
C VAL A 300 4.58 -12.54 -17.74
N ILE A 301 3.63 -12.10 -18.58
CA ILE A 301 2.23 -12.57 -18.54
C ILE A 301 2.17 -14.09 -18.67
N PHE A 302 2.88 -14.65 -19.64
CA PHE A 302 2.87 -16.09 -19.88
C PHE A 302 3.54 -16.89 -18.78
N ASN A 303 4.63 -16.40 -18.21
CA ASN A 303 5.23 -17.02 -17.04
C ASN A 303 4.24 -17.05 -15.87
N LYS A 304 3.51 -15.95 -15.66
CA LYS A 304 2.50 -15.90 -14.59
C LYS A 304 1.30 -16.80 -14.88
N LEU A 305 0.81 -16.83 -16.12
CA LEU A 305 -0.23 -17.77 -16.56
C LEU A 305 0.21 -19.21 -16.39
N HIS A 306 1.44 -19.55 -16.77
CA HIS A 306 2.00 -20.87 -16.60
C HIS A 306 2.03 -21.27 -15.11
N MET A 307 2.53 -20.39 -14.23
CA MET A 307 2.51 -20.62 -12.79
C MET A 307 1.10 -20.93 -12.27
N TYR A 308 0.10 -20.13 -12.66
CA TYR A 308 -1.28 -20.31 -12.18
C TYR A 308 -2.07 -21.42 -12.88
N ALA A 309 -1.76 -21.72 -14.14
CA ALA A 309 -2.35 -22.84 -14.87
C ALA A 309 -1.92 -24.18 -14.26
N ILE A 310 -0.73 -24.24 -13.66
CA ILE A 310 -0.16 -25.46 -13.08
C ILE A 310 -0.37 -25.54 -11.57
N SER A 311 -0.59 -24.40 -10.89
CA SER A 311 -0.83 -24.31 -9.45
C SER A 311 -1.89 -23.24 -9.15
N PRO A 312 -2.99 -23.50 -8.41
CA PRO A 312 -3.44 -24.71 -7.72
C PRO A 312 -4.29 -25.63 -8.60
N LYS A 313 -4.52 -26.89 -8.16
CA LYS A 313 -5.33 -27.92 -8.87
C LYS A 313 -6.66 -27.37 -9.38
N ILE A 314 -7.33 -26.54 -8.59
CA ILE A 314 -8.62 -25.95 -8.93
C ILE A 314 -8.56 -25.04 -10.15
N VAL A 315 -7.50 -24.23 -10.31
CA VAL A 315 -7.30 -23.37 -11.47
C VAL A 315 -7.03 -24.22 -12.71
N SER A 316 -6.16 -25.23 -12.60
CA SER A 316 -5.87 -26.15 -13.71
C SER A 316 -7.10 -26.89 -14.24
N GLU A 317 -7.96 -27.35 -13.33
CA GLU A 317 -9.21 -28.05 -13.67
C GLU A 317 -10.25 -27.09 -14.24
N SER A 318 -10.30 -25.86 -13.72
CA SER A 318 -11.22 -24.83 -14.22
C SER A 318 -10.83 -24.38 -15.62
N TRP A 319 -9.54 -24.20 -15.93
CA TRP A 319 -9.09 -23.95 -17.31
C TRP A 319 -9.47 -25.09 -18.25
N MET A 320 -9.25 -26.33 -17.84
CA MET A 320 -9.62 -27.50 -18.65
C MET A 320 -11.14 -27.60 -18.85
N ASN A 321 -11.92 -27.40 -17.80
CA ASN A 321 -13.39 -27.41 -17.84
C ASN A 321 -13.94 -26.28 -18.71
N MET A 322 -13.31 -25.10 -18.66
CA MET A 322 -13.67 -23.97 -19.52
C MET A 322 -13.46 -24.32 -21.00
N ILE A 323 -12.27 -24.81 -21.38
CA ILE A 323 -11.96 -25.15 -22.78
C ILE A 323 -12.82 -26.31 -23.27
N THR A 324 -13.09 -27.31 -22.42
CA THR A 324 -13.99 -28.42 -22.73
C THR A 324 -15.47 -28.04 -22.70
N GLY A 325 -15.84 -26.94 -22.07
CA GLY A 325 -17.21 -26.44 -22.03
C GLY A 325 -17.65 -25.82 -23.37
N ILE A 326 -16.72 -25.29 -24.16
CA ILE A 326 -17.00 -24.58 -25.42
C ILE A 326 -17.63 -25.54 -26.45
N ARG A 327 -18.72 -25.14 -27.10
CA ARG A 327 -19.45 -25.99 -28.08
C ARG A 327 -19.45 -25.47 -29.51
N SER A 328 -19.00 -24.23 -29.72
CA SER A 328 -18.87 -23.63 -31.05
C SER A 328 -17.41 -23.38 -31.39
N HIS A 329 -17.03 -23.59 -32.64
CA HIS A 329 -15.68 -23.29 -33.12
C HIS A 329 -15.37 -21.78 -33.12
N ASN A 330 -16.41 -20.92 -33.23
CA ASN A 330 -16.26 -19.47 -33.22
C ASN A 330 -15.97 -18.90 -31.82
N ASP A 331 -16.27 -19.66 -30.78
CA ASP A 331 -16.05 -19.24 -29.39
C ASP A 331 -14.63 -19.57 -28.91
N HIS A 332 -13.92 -20.43 -29.65
CA HIS A 332 -12.52 -20.75 -29.40
C HIS A 332 -11.59 -19.59 -29.80
N LYS A 333 -10.51 -19.44 -29.05
CA LYS A 333 -9.55 -18.35 -29.16
C LYS A 333 -8.12 -18.89 -29.27
N PRO A 334 -7.15 -18.17 -29.87
CA PRO A 334 -5.75 -18.59 -29.93
C PRO A 334 -5.17 -18.96 -28.55
N ILE A 335 -5.56 -18.20 -27.52
CA ILE A 335 -5.12 -18.44 -26.13
C ILE A 335 -5.54 -19.83 -25.60
N ASP A 336 -6.59 -20.45 -26.12
CA ASP A 336 -7.02 -21.80 -25.68
C ASP A 336 -5.96 -22.85 -26.01
N TYR A 337 -5.34 -22.76 -27.18
CA TYR A 337 -4.30 -23.70 -27.62
C TYR A 337 -3.09 -23.55 -26.73
N LEU A 338 -2.69 -22.31 -26.47
CA LEU A 338 -1.55 -22.00 -25.63
C LEU A 338 -1.76 -22.49 -24.18
N LEU A 339 -2.94 -22.28 -23.61
CA LEU A 339 -3.30 -22.81 -22.29
C LEU A 339 -3.22 -24.34 -22.26
N LEU A 340 -3.69 -25.05 -23.30
CA LEU A 340 -3.54 -26.51 -23.37
C LEU A 340 -2.08 -26.94 -23.45
N PHE A 341 -1.24 -26.22 -24.19
CA PHE A 341 0.21 -26.51 -24.25
C PHE A 341 0.90 -26.26 -22.91
N MET A 342 0.56 -25.17 -22.22
CA MET A 342 1.04 -24.87 -20.87
C MET A 342 0.62 -25.95 -19.87
N LEU A 343 -0.67 -26.31 -19.84
CA LEU A 343 -1.19 -27.38 -18.99
C LEU A 343 -0.47 -28.70 -19.28
N HIS A 344 -0.24 -29.04 -20.54
CA HIS A 344 0.44 -30.28 -20.91
C HIS A 344 1.91 -30.29 -20.48
N SER A 345 2.62 -29.17 -20.57
CA SER A 345 4.08 -29.12 -20.32
C SER A 345 4.51 -29.62 -18.94
N LYS A 346 3.73 -29.36 -17.89
CA LYS A 346 4.07 -29.79 -16.52
C LYS A 346 3.08 -30.74 -15.85
N ALA A 347 1.88 -30.95 -16.40
CA ALA A 347 0.91 -31.85 -15.78
C ALA A 347 1.22 -33.33 -16.08
N HIS A 348 2.27 -33.88 -15.46
CA HIS A 348 2.71 -35.28 -15.67
C HIS A 348 1.57 -36.31 -15.62
N LEU A 349 0.60 -36.14 -14.72
CA LEU A 349 -0.52 -37.05 -14.54
C LEU A 349 -1.72 -36.78 -15.47
N LYS A 350 -1.80 -35.62 -16.12
CA LYS A 350 -2.95 -35.22 -16.96
C LYS A 350 -2.61 -35.08 -18.45
N LYS A 351 -1.35 -35.27 -18.87
CA LYS A 351 -0.92 -35.16 -20.29
C LYS A 351 -1.83 -35.93 -21.24
N ARG A 352 -2.07 -37.22 -20.96
CA ARG A 352 -2.94 -38.08 -21.77
C ARG A 352 -4.38 -37.56 -21.90
N ILE A 353 -4.93 -36.99 -20.83
CA ILE A 353 -6.29 -36.41 -20.86
C ILE A 353 -6.31 -35.17 -21.76
N ILE A 354 -5.28 -34.34 -21.70
CA ILE A 354 -5.13 -33.15 -22.53
C ILE A 354 -4.99 -33.55 -24.01
N GLU A 355 -4.13 -34.52 -24.32
CA GLU A 355 -3.95 -35.07 -25.67
C GLU A 355 -5.27 -35.63 -26.25
N ILE A 356 -5.97 -36.49 -25.50
CA ILE A 356 -7.27 -37.04 -25.92
C ILE A 356 -8.29 -35.93 -26.15
N THR A 357 -8.32 -34.93 -25.27
CA THR A 357 -9.24 -33.80 -25.40
C THR A 357 -8.95 -32.99 -26.65
N PHE A 358 -7.68 -32.65 -26.88
CA PHE A 358 -7.24 -31.94 -28.07
C PHE A 358 -7.63 -32.69 -29.36
N ARG A 359 -7.32 -33.99 -29.44
CA ARG A 359 -7.69 -34.85 -30.58
C ARG A 359 -9.20 -34.87 -30.82
N LYS A 360 -10.00 -35.05 -29.77
CA LYS A 360 -11.47 -35.03 -29.88
C LYS A 360 -11.99 -33.69 -30.41
N ARG A 361 -11.41 -32.57 -29.98
CA ARG A 361 -11.78 -31.21 -30.43
C ARG A 361 -11.47 -30.97 -31.90
N VAL A 362 -10.35 -31.49 -32.38
CA VAL A 362 -9.99 -31.47 -33.81
C VAL A 362 -10.95 -32.34 -34.62
N GLN A 363 -11.18 -33.59 -34.17
CA GLN A 363 -12.10 -34.53 -34.85
C GLN A 363 -13.54 -34.00 -34.92
N SER A 364 -14.01 -33.31 -33.89
CA SER A 364 -15.34 -32.67 -33.89
C SER A 364 -15.38 -31.34 -34.65
N GLY A 365 -14.27 -30.93 -35.28
CA GLY A 365 -14.17 -29.69 -36.04
C GLY A 365 -14.26 -28.42 -35.20
N LEU A 366 -14.11 -28.50 -33.88
CA LEU A 366 -14.13 -27.35 -32.96
C LEU A 366 -12.80 -26.59 -32.99
N PHE A 367 -11.69 -27.32 -33.12
CA PHE A 367 -10.37 -26.72 -33.35
C PHE A 367 -10.09 -26.59 -34.84
N LYS A 368 -9.77 -25.37 -35.27
CA LYS A 368 -9.50 -25.00 -36.67
C LYS A 368 -8.04 -24.62 -36.82
N ILE A 369 -7.41 -25.05 -37.90
CA ILE A 369 -6.00 -24.77 -38.20
C ILE A 369 -5.69 -23.27 -38.26
N LYS A 370 -6.60 -22.47 -38.83
CA LYS A 370 -6.46 -21.00 -38.91
C LYS A 370 -6.24 -20.35 -37.54
N LEU A 371 -6.86 -20.90 -36.49
CA LEU A 371 -6.75 -20.37 -35.13
C LEU A 371 -5.41 -20.75 -34.47
N LEU A 372 -4.90 -21.94 -34.81
CA LEU A 372 -3.57 -22.39 -34.40
C LEU A 372 -2.46 -21.58 -35.11
N GLU A 373 -2.61 -21.31 -36.40
CA GLU A 373 -1.72 -20.44 -37.18
C GLU A 373 -1.67 -19.04 -36.55
N LYS A 374 -2.82 -18.46 -36.25
CA LYS A 374 -2.94 -17.17 -35.55
C LYS A 374 -2.21 -17.16 -34.20
N MET A 375 -2.33 -18.24 -33.43
CA MET A 375 -1.62 -18.37 -32.14
C MET A 375 -0.10 -18.31 -32.32
N PHE A 376 0.46 -19.06 -33.27
CA PHE A 376 1.90 -19.04 -33.53
C PHE A 376 2.40 -17.69 -34.08
N GLN A 377 1.59 -17.01 -34.88
CA GLN A 377 1.97 -15.76 -35.52
C GLN A 377 1.88 -14.55 -34.57
N GLU A 378 0.82 -14.46 -33.77
CA GLU A 378 0.51 -13.24 -33.00
C GLU A 378 0.79 -13.39 -31.50
N TYR A 379 0.66 -14.59 -30.94
CA TYR A 379 0.68 -14.79 -29.48
C TYR A 379 1.97 -15.40 -28.95
N MET A 380 2.76 -16.07 -29.79
CA MET A 380 3.84 -16.96 -29.35
C MET A 380 5.24 -16.32 -29.53
N PRO A 381 5.82 -15.69 -28.49
CA PRO A 381 7.22 -15.31 -28.50
C PRO A 381 8.13 -16.50 -28.81
N GLN A 382 9.18 -16.28 -29.59
CA GLN A 382 10.13 -17.33 -29.99
C GLN A 382 10.78 -18.02 -28.78
N GLN A 383 10.96 -17.28 -27.69
CA GLN A 383 11.55 -17.78 -26.45
C GLN A 383 10.65 -18.83 -25.78
N LEU A 384 9.33 -18.60 -25.77
CA LEU A 384 8.36 -19.55 -25.21
C LEU A 384 8.15 -20.77 -26.10
N LEU A 385 8.35 -20.66 -27.42
CA LEU A 385 8.25 -21.80 -28.33
C LEU A 385 9.19 -22.92 -27.89
N LYS A 386 10.42 -22.59 -27.47
CA LYS A 386 11.40 -23.58 -26.99
C LYS A 386 10.92 -24.32 -25.74
N GLU A 387 10.27 -23.63 -24.82
CA GLU A 387 9.77 -24.22 -23.57
C GLU A 387 8.63 -25.21 -23.80
N TYR A 388 7.75 -24.91 -24.76
CA TYR A 388 6.55 -25.73 -25.02
C TYR A 388 6.68 -26.67 -26.22
N PHE A 389 7.82 -26.66 -26.93
CA PHE A 389 8.01 -27.42 -28.18
C PHE A 389 7.69 -28.91 -28.03
N GLU A 390 8.26 -29.58 -27.03
CA GLU A 390 8.02 -31.01 -26.79
C GLU A 390 6.53 -31.29 -26.55
N SER A 391 5.84 -30.37 -25.88
CA SER A 391 4.41 -30.49 -25.58
C SER A 391 3.55 -30.32 -26.82
N ILE A 392 3.87 -29.32 -27.65
CA ILE A 392 3.20 -29.05 -28.91
C ILE A 392 3.30 -30.28 -29.83
N ILE A 393 4.50 -30.84 -29.94
CA ILE A 393 4.76 -32.01 -30.77
C ILE A 393 4.02 -33.25 -30.24
N LYS A 394 4.03 -33.51 -28.94
CA LYS A 394 3.32 -34.65 -28.33
C LYS A 394 1.79 -34.54 -28.45
N ILE A 395 1.24 -33.33 -28.41
CA ILE A 395 -0.19 -33.11 -28.63
C ILE A 395 -0.57 -33.26 -30.11
N GLY A 396 0.33 -32.89 -31.03
CA GLY A 396 0.12 -32.98 -32.48
C GLY A 396 0.27 -34.38 -33.06
N MET A 397 1.14 -35.21 -32.48
CA MET A 397 1.23 -36.66 -32.76
C MET A 397 0.05 -37.39 -32.11
#